data_AF-A0A357LTB8-F1
#
_entry.id   AF-A0A357LTB8-F1
#
_cell.length_a   1.000
_cell.length_b   1.000
_cell.length_c   1.000
_cell.angle_alpha   90.00
_cell.angle_beta   90.00
_cell.angle_gamma   90.00
#
_symmetry.space_group_name_H-M   'P 1'
#
loop_
_entity.id
_entity.type
_entity.pdbx_description
1 polymer ?
#
loop_
_entity_poly.entity_id
_entity_poly.type
_entity_poly.pdbx_seq_one_letter_code
_entity_poly.pdbx_strand_id
1 'polypeptide(L)'
;MFGLVGYFVFIPMAVYVPEQFVGTGNSPAFLPKVMFILLGVLSALYLGQSLIVYKREAQQGHVRTSDWLLAGGTALICIGFIIAIHIVGMTVGAGLTVAITIFYFGERRPLVIAGIAIILPLLLWYFFVKIAHILFPSSWLGLMDWLEAARPAISWFA
;
A
#
# COMPACT_ATOMS: atom_id res chain seq x y z
N MET A 1 -14.87 0.31 10.33
CA MET A 1 -14.93 -0.98 11.06
C MET A 1 -13.97 -2.03 10.50
N PHE A 2 -13.73 -2.08 9.19
CA PHE A 2 -12.76 -3.00 8.57
C PHE A 2 -11.34 -2.94 9.19
N GLY A 3 -10.89 -1.73 9.58
CA GLY A 3 -9.59 -1.56 10.24
C GLY A 3 -9.45 -2.32 11.57
N LEU A 4 -10.52 -2.36 12.38
CA LEU A 4 -10.51 -3.05 13.68
C LEU A 4 -10.47 -4.58 13.51
N VAL A 5 -11.18 -5.10 12.51
CA VAL A 5 -11.13 -6.54 12.19
C VAL A 5 -9.70 -6.95 11.84
N GLY A 6 -9.01 -6.18 11.02
CA GLY A 6 -7.63 -6.51 10.70
C GLY A 6 -6.68 -6.41 11.88
N TYR A 7 -6.88 -5.42 12.76
CA TYR A 7 -6.09 -5.28 13.98
C TYR A 7 -6.21 -6.50 14.91
N PHE A 8 -7.44 -6.95 15.19
CA PHE A 8 -7.72 -8.01 16.17
C PHE A 8 -7.66 -9.43 15.60
N VAL A 9 -7.86 -9.61 14.29
CA VAL A 9 -7.94 -10.95 13.67
C VAL A 9 -6.73 -11.23 12.79
N PHE A 10 -6.42 -10.34 11.83
CA PHE A 10 -5.39 -10.62 10.85
C PHE A 10 -3.97 -10.50 11.41
N ILE A 11 -3.68 -9.48 12.21
CA ILE A 11 -2.34 -9.32 12.79
C ILE A 11 -1.93 -10.52 13.65
N PRO A 12 -2.72 -10.98 14.66
CA PRO A 12 -2.29 -12.10 15.48
C PRO A 12 -2.23 -13.43 14.72
N MET A 13 -3.01 -13.57 13.63
CA MET A 13 -3.01 -14.79 12.83
C MET A 13 -1.85 -14.86 11.83
N ALA A 14 -1.47 -13.72 11.24
CA ALA A 14 -0.54 -13.68 10.10
C ALA A 14 0.86 -13.18 10.45
N VAL A 15 1.05 -12.50 11.58
CA VAL A 15 2.33 -11.88 11.94
C VAL A 15 2.91 -12.50 13.21
N TYR A 16 4.01 -13.23 13.05
CA TYR A 16 4.80 -13.73 14.16
C TYR A 16 5.67 -12.59 14.74
N VAL A 17 5.58 -12.38 16.05
CA VAL A 17 6.39 -11.38 16.77
C VAL A 17 7.26 -12.12 17.79
N PRO A 18 8.60 -12.13 17.61
CA PRO A 18 9.51 -12.69 18.61
C PRO A 18 9.40 -11.92 19.93
N GLU A 19 9.48 -12.62 21.07
CA GLU A 19 9.32 -12.02 22.40
C GLU A 19 10.25 -10.82 22.65
N GLN A 20 11.49 -10.91 22.16
CA GLN A 20 12.51 -9.86 22.21
C GLN A 20 12.12 -8.53 21.54
N PHE A 21 11.15 -8.54 20.62
CA PHE A 21 10.70 -7.34 19.91
C PHE A 21 9.30 -6.89 20.32
N VAL A 22 8.65 -7.56 21.28
CA VAL A 22 7.29 -7.22 21.71
C VAL A 22 7.24 -5.79 22.23
N GLY A 23 6.37 -4.96 21.63
CA GLY A 23 6.17 -3.56 22.04
C GLY A 23 7.21 -2.56 21.50
N THR A 24 8.21 -3.01 20.75
CA THR A 24 9.20 -2.12 20.12
C THR A 24 8.72 -1.62 18.75
N GLY A 25 9.20 -0.44 18.34
CA GLY A 25 8.94 0.13 17.02
C GLY A 25 9.51 -0.69 15.86
N ASN A 26 10.49 -1.57 16.15
CA ASN A 26 11.09 -2.48 15.18
C ASN A 26 10.36 -3.82 15.10
N SER A 27 9.27 -4.00 15.85
CA SER A 27 8.49 -5.23 15.78
C SER A 27 7.86 -5.40 14.39
N PRO A 28 7.89 -6.61 13.80
CA PRO A 28 7.28 -6.86 12.48
C PRO A 28 5.79 -6.51 12.42
N ALA A 29 5.10 -6.54 13.57
CA ALA A 29 3.69 -6.18 13.68
C ALA A 29 3.43 -4.68 13.87
N PHE A 30 4.45 -3.85 14.08
CA PHE A 30 4.28 -2.42 14.36
C PHE A 30 3.56 -1.69 13.22
N LEU A 31 4.09 -1.79 12.00
CA LEU A 31 3.53 -1.10 10.85
C LEU A 31 2.11 -1.59 10.51
N PRO A 32 1.83 -2.90 10.47
CA PRO A 32 0.46 -3.39 10.34
C PRO A 32 -0.49 -2.81 11.41
N LYS A 33 -0.06 -2.77 12.68
CA LYS A 33 -0.87 -2.20 13.78
C LYS A 33 -1.20 -0.74 13.53
N VAL A 34 -0.22 0.09 13.15
CA VAL A 34 -0.42 1.52 12.86
C VAL A 34 -1.38 1.72 11.68
N MET A 35 -1.20 0.97 10.59
CA MET A 35 -2.07 1.07 9.41
C MET A 35 -3.52 0.69 9.73
N PHE A 36 -3.74 -0.39 10.47
CA PHE A 36 -5.09 -0.81 10.86
C PHE A 36 -5.77 0.16 11.83
N ILE A 37 -5.01 0.77 12.75
CA ILE A 37 -5.51 1.86 13.60
C ILE A 37 -5.92 3.05 12.73
N LEU A 38 -5.06 3.50 11.83
CA LEU A 38 -5.34 4.63 10.93
C LEU A 38 -6.60 4.37 10.10
N LEU A 39 -6.70 3.20 9.47
CA LEU A 39 -7.89 2.74 8.73
C LEU A 39 -9.13 2.70 9.61
N GLY A 40 -9.00 2.26 10.86
CA GLY A 40 -10.07 2.23 11.85
C GLY A 40 -10.61 3.63 12.13
N VAL A 41 -9.71 4.58 12.42
CA VAL A 41 -10.05 6.00 12.66
C VAL A 41 -10.70 6.62 11.43
N LEU A 42 -10.10 6.46 10.25
CA LEU A 42 -10.62 7.03 9.01
C LEU A 42 -12.01 6.46 8.67
N SER A 43 -12.20 5.15 8.88
CA SER A 43 -13.51 4.51 8.73
C SER A 43 -14.56 5.07 9.70
N ALA A 44 -14.17 5.35 10.95
CA ALA A 44 -15.09 5.89 11.95
C ALA A 44 -15.49 7.34 11.61
N LEU A 45 -14.53 8.16 11.18
CA LEU A 45 -14.79 9.52 10.70
C LEU A 45 -15.73 9.51 9.49
N TYR A 46 -15.47 8.64 8.51
CA TYR A 46 -16.31 8.54 7.31
C TYR A 46 -17.72 8.02 7.63
N LEU A 47 -17.85 7.08 8.56
CA LEU A 47 -19.14 6.61 9.03
C LEU A 47 -19.89 7.74 9.77
N GLY A 48 -19.21 8.51 10.61
CA GLY A 48 -19.78 9.68 11.29
C GLY A 48 -20.29 10.71 10.28
N GLN A 49 -19.48 11.07 9.28
CA GLN A 49 -19.89 11.95 8.18
C GLN A 49 -21.08 11.36 7.41
N SER A 50 -21.03 10.08 7.06
CA SER A 50 -22.11 9.39 6.36
C SER A 50 -23.42 9.42 7.14
N LEU A 51 -23.40 9.21 8.47
CA LEU A 51 -24.59 9.29 9.31
C LEU A 51 -25.13 10.71 9.42
N ILE A 52 -24.25 11.73 9.50
CA ILE A 52 -24.64 13.14 9.52
C ILE A 52 -25.28 13.55 8.19
N VAL A 53 -24.67 13.15 7.07
CA VAL A 53 -25.17 13.42 5.70
C VAL A 53 -26.46 12.65 5.43
N TYR A 54 -26.54 11.38 5.83
CA TYR A 54 -27.75 10.55 5.71
C TYR A 54 -28.95 11.16 6.43
N LYS A 55 -28.73 11.75 7.62
CA LYS A 55 -29.76 12.49 8.34
C LYS A 55 -30.14 13.82 7.67
N ARG A 56 -29.24 14.41 6.87
CA ARG A 56 -29.43 15.71 6.21
C ARG A 56 -30.04 15.58 4.80
N GLU A 57 -29.83 14.45 4.12
CA GLU A 57 -30.17 14.22 2.71
C GLU A 57 -30.98 12.93 2.51
N ALA A 58 -32.12 12.78 3.18
CA ALA A 58 -33.12 11.75 2.85
C ALA A 58 -33.74 11.90 1.44
N GLN A 59 -33.20 12.75 0.56
CA GLN A 59 -33.74 13.07 -0.76
C GLN A 59 -32.74 13.11 -1.94
N GLN A 60 -31.46 12.73 -1.79
CA GLN A 60 -30.61 12.45 -2.96
C GLN A 60 -30.30 10.96 -3.06
N GLY A 61 -31.30 10.23 -3.55
CA GLY A 61 -31.20 8.84 -3.93
C GLY A 61 -30.35 8.64 -5.20
N HIS A 62 -29.79 7.44 -5.27
CA HIS A 62 -28.93 6.86 -6.32
C HIS A 62 -27.46 7.26 -6.28
N VAL A 63 -26.64 6.33 -5.78
CA VAL A 63 -25.24 6.18 -6.17
C VAL A 63 -25.20 6.17 -7.71
N ARG A 64 -24.52 7.15 -8.30
CA ARG A 64 -24.42 7.27 -9.76
C ARG A 64 -23.71 6.02 -10.25
N THR A 65 -24.22 5.37 -11.29
CA THR A 65 -23.63 4.13 -11.84
C THR A 65 -22.17 4.30 -12.27
N SER A 66 -21.71 5.54 -12.51
CA SER A 66 -20.30 5.89 -12.69
C SER A 66 -19.41 5.52 -11.51
N ASP A 67 -19.93 5.58 -10.28
CA ASP A 67 -19.15 5.36 -9.06
C ASP A 67 -18.90 3.87 -8.84
N TRP A 68 -19.84 3.02 -9.26
CA TRP A 68 -19.65 1.57 -9.33
C TRP A 68 -18.62 1.17 -10.38
N LEU A 69 -18.58 1.87 -11.53
CA LEU A 69 -17.55 1.65 -12.54
C LEU A 69 -16.16 2.06 -12.02
N LEU A 70 -16.07 3.18 -11.30
CA LEU A 70 -14.85 3.66 -10.65
C LEU A 70 -14.36 2.69 -9.57
N ALA A 71 -15.26 2.19 -8.73
CA ALA A 71 -14.96 1.17 -7.73
C ALA A 71 -14.52 -0.15 -8.37
N GLY A 72 -15.18 -0.56 -9.46
CA GLY A 72 -14.80 -1.76 -10.21
C GLY A 72 -13.41 -1.64 -10.85
N GLY A 73 -13.11 -0.49 -11.46
CA GLY A 73 -11.80 -0.25 -12.07
C GLY A 73 -10.67 -0.19 -11.05
N THR A 74 -10.89 0.45 -9.89
CA THR A 74 -9.91 0.43 -8.79
C THR A 74 -9.67 -0.98 -8.25
N ALA A 75 -10.73 -1.79 -8.08
CA ALA A 75 -10.58 -3.19 -7.69
C ALA A 75 -9.77 -3.99 -8.72
N LEU A 76 -10.00 -3.78 -10.02
CA LEU A 76 -9.23 -4.41 -11.10
C LEU A 76 -7.75 -4.01 -11.04
N ILE A 77 -7.44 -2.73 -10.79
CA ILE A 77 -6.07 -2.24 -10.63
C ILE A 77 -5.40 -2.92 -9.42
N CYS A 78 -6.10 -3.09 -8.31
CA CYS A 78 -5.58 -3.80 -7.14
C CYS A 78 -5.30 -5.28 -7.43
N ILE A 79 -6.18 -5.97 -8.15
CA ILE A 79 -5.95 -7.35 -8.59
C ILE A 79 -4.72 -7.42 -9.51
N GLY A 80 -4.63 -6.49 -10.47
CA GLY A 80 -3.49 -6.37 -11.37
C GLY A 80 -2.18 -6.15 -10.63
N PHE A 81 -2.18 -5.35 -9.56
CA PHE A 81 -1.01 -5.14 -8.70
C PHE A 81 -0.55 -6.43 -8.01
N ILE A 82 -1.46 -7.22 -7.45
CA ILE A 82 -1.13 -8.51 -6.81
C ILE A 82 -0.43 -9.42 -7.81
N ILE A 83 -0.93 -9.49 -9.04
CA ILE A 83 -0.32 -10.29 -10.12
C ILE A 83 1.06 -9.70 -10.51
N ALA A 84 1.15 -8.38 -10.66
CA ALA A 84 2.38 -7.70 -11.06
C ALA A 84 3.52 -7.89 -10.05
N ILE A 85 3.22 -7.94 -8.75
CA ILE A 85 4.21 -8.22 -7.69
C ILE A 85 4.92 -9.55 -7.96
N HIS A 86 4.19 -10.60 -8.34
CA HIS A 86 4.79 -11.92 -8.60
C HIS A 86 5.66 -11.95 -9.87
N ILE A 87 5.32 -11.15 -10.89
CA ILE A 87 6.01 -11.17 -12.18
C ILE A 87 7.26 -10.27 -12.13
N VAL A 88 7.07 -8.98 -11.83
CA VAL A 88 8.10 -7.94 -11.98
C VAL A 88 8.71 -7.53 -10.63
N GLY A 89 8.03 -7.85 -9.53
CA GLY A 89 8.47 -7.52 -8.19
C GLY A 89 7.78 -6.31 -7.61
N MET A 90 7.92 -6.16 -6.29
CA MET A 90 7.13 -5.19 -5.54
C MET A 90 7.39 -3.74 -5.97
N THR A 91 8.66 -3.34 -6.14
CA THR A 91 8.99 -1.93 -6.43
C THR A 91 8.53 -1.50 -7.83
N VAL A 92 8.79 -2.33 -8.84
CA VAL A 92 8.39 -2.03 -10.23
C VAL A 92 6.88 -2.18 -10.39
N GLY A 93 6.28 -3.22 -9.79
CA GLY A 93 4.84 -3.40 -9.74
C GLY A 93 4.15 -2.20 -9.09
N ALA A 94 4.67 -1.70 -7.97
CA ALA A 94 4.13 -0.52 -7.29
C ALA A 94 4.23 0.73 -8.16
N GLY A 95 5.36 0.95 -8.86
CA GLY A 95 5.50 2.08 -9.78
C GLY A 95 4.48 2.05 -10.92
N LEU A 96 4.30 0.89 -11.56
CA LEU A 96 3.28 0.71 -12.60
C LEU A 96 1.87 0.94 -12.07
N THR A 97 1.53 0.33 -10.93
CA THR A 97 0.20 0.48 -10.33
C THR A 97 -0.08 1.93 -9.92
N VAL A 98 0.89 2.63 -9.34
CA VAL A 98 0.76 4.06 -9.02
C VAL A 98 0.53 4.88 -10.27
N ALA A 99 1.31 4.66 -11.34
CA ALA A 99 1.13 5.36 -12.60
C ALA A 99 -0.26 5.12 -13.20
N ILE A 100 -0.70 3.86 -13.25
CA ILE A 100 -2.02 3.46 -13.77
C ILE A 100 -3.13 4.09 -12.94
N THR A 101 -3.01 4.10 -11.60
CA THR A 101 -4.01 4.66 -10.70
C THR A 101 -4.14 6.17 -10.89
N ILE A 102 -3.02 6.89 -10.89
CA ILE A 102 -3.01 8.34 -11.07
C ILE A 102 -3.64 8.73 -12.43
N PHE A 103 -3.30 7.99 -13.49
CA PHE A 103 -3.88 8.18 -14.81
C PHE A 103 -5.39 7.84 -14.84
N TYR A 104 -5.80 6.76 -14.16
CA TYR A 104 -7.19 6.32 -14.06
C TYR A 104 -8.09 7.38 -13.39
N PHE A 105 -7.57 8.06 -12.37
CA PHE A 105 -8.26 9.17 -11.70
C PHE A 105 -8.22 10.50 -12.46
N GLY A 106 -7.59 10.54 -13.65
CA GLY A 106 -7.71 11.65 -14.59
C GLY A 106 -6.57 12.66 -14.57
N GLU A 107 -5.51 12.43 -13.79
CA GLU A 107 -4.30 13.26 -13.90
C GLU A 107 -3.63 13.00 -15.27
N ARG A 108 -3.35 14.07 -16.02
CA ARG A 108 -2.83 13.98 -17.39
C ARG A 108 -1.41 14.51 -17.54
N ARG A 109 -0.80 15.04 -16.48
CA ARG A 109 0.56 15.61 -16.54
C ARG A 109 1.59 14.48 -16.43
N PRO A 110 2.20 14.01 -17.52
CA PRO A 110 3.04 12.81 -17.50
C PRO A 110 4.27 12.98 -16.59
N LEU A 111 4.78 14.20 -16.44
CA LEU A 111 5.92 14.50 -15.58
C LEU A 111 5.58 14.31 -14.09
N VAL A 112 4.36 14.64 -13.67
CA VAL A 112 3.89 14.41 -12.29
C VAL A 112 3.68 12.91 -12.06
N ILE A 113 3.04 12.23 -13.02
CA ILE A 113 2.79 10.79 -12.95
C ILE A 113 4.10 10.03 -12.84
N ALA A 114 5.05 10.29 -13.74
CA ALA A 114 6.36 9.64 -13.75
C ALA A 114 7.16 9.97 -12.48
N GLY A 115 7.13 11.23 -12.03
CA GLY A 115 7.79 11.64 -10.79
C GLY A 115 7.30 10.84 -9.58
N ILE A 116 5.99 10.78 -9.36
CA ILE A 116 5.41 10.05 -8.22
C ILE A 116 5.61 8.53 -8.39
N ALA A 117 5.36 7.99 -9.58
CA ALA A 117 5.48 6.56 -9.87
C ALA A 117 6.91 6.01 -9.73
N ILE A 118 7.94 6.87 -9.80
CA ILE A 118 9.33 6.46 -9.61
C ILE A 118 9.79 6.78 -8.17
N ILE A 119 9.58 8.01 -7.71
CA ILE A 119 10.12 8.47 -6.43
C ILE A 119 9.47 7.72 -5.25
N LEU A 120 8.15 7.56 -5.25
CA LEU A 120 7.44 6.98 -4.11
C LEU A 120 7.80 5.50 -3.89
N PRO A 121 7.78 4.61 -4.91
CA PRO A 121 8.20 3.22 -4.72
C PRO A 121 9.67 3.08 -4.32
N LEU A 122 10.56 3.93 -4.84
CA LEU A 122 11.98 3.92 -4.48
C LEU A 122 12.20 4.35 -3.02
N LEU A 123 11.51 5.38 -2.56
CA LEU A 123 11.56 5.81 -1.16
C LEU A 123 11.05 4.71 -0.23
N LEU A 124 9.96 4.05 -0.59
CA LEU A 124 9.44 2.92 0.18
C LEU A 124 10.42 1.75 0.17
N TRP A 125 10.96 1.36 -0.99
CA TRP A 125 11.98 0.31 -1.07
C TRP A 125 13.19 0.64 -0.18
N TYR A 126 13.69 1.89 -0.24
CA TYR A 126 14.80 2.32 0.59
C TYR A 126 14.47 2.24 2.07
N PHE A 127 13.30 2.74 2.48
CA PHE A 127 12.84 2.66 3.87
C PHE A 127 12.75 1.20 4.34
N PHE A 128 12.11 0.34 3.56
CA PHE A 128 11.89 -1.04 3.95
C PHE A 128 13.17 -1.88 3.99
N VAL A 129 14.03 -1.77 2.98
CA VAL A 129 15.28 -2.55 2.91
C VAL A 129 16.34 -1.99 3.85
N LYS A 130 16.56 -0.67 3.86
CA LYS A 130 17.71 -0.06 4.56
C LYS A 130 17.41 0.40 5.97
N ILE A 131 16.18 0.83 6.25
CA ILE A 131 15.82 1.34 7.58
C ILE A 131 15.10 0.25 8.38
N ALA A 132 14.12 -0.42 7.78
CA ALA A 132 13.30 -1.41 8.47
C ALA A 132 13.85 -2.85 8.39
N HIS A 133 14.88 -3.10 7.57
CA HIS A 133 15.46 -4.44 7.34
C HIS A 133 14.42 -5.53 6.99
N ILE A 134 13.38 -5.16 6.25
CA ILE A 134 12.33 -6.07 5.79
C ILE A 134 12.74 -6.64 4.43
N LEU A 135 12.75 -7.96 4.33
CA LEU A 135 13.00 -8.70 3.08
C LEU A 135 11.77 -8.59 2.18
N PHE A 136 11.98 -8.18 0.94
CA PHE A 136 10.94 -8.22 -0.08
C PHE A 136 10.90 -9.59 -0.77
N PRO A 137 9.71 -10.02 -1.22
CA PRO A 137 9.61 -11.22 -2.03
C PRO A 137 10.37 -11.01 -3.35
N SER A 138 11.20 -11.99 -3.71
CA SER A 138 11.89 -12.00 -4.99
C SER A 138 10.87 -12.14 -6.13
N SER A 139 11.16 -11.46 -7.24
CA SER A 139 10.31 -11.51 -8.43
C SER A 139 10.84 -12.52 -9.43
N TRP A 140 9.96 -13.02 -10.29
CA TRP A 140 10.38 -13.92 -11.36
C TRP A 140 11.43 -13.28 -12.28
N LEU A 141 11.29 -11.98 -12.55
CA LEU A 141 12.22 -11.23 -13.41
C LEU A 141 13.53 -10.85 -12.70
N GLY A 142 13.60 -10.91 -11.37
CA GLY A 142 14.83 -10.62 -10.59
C GLY A 142 15.46 -9.25 -10.86
N LEU A 143 14.70 -8.28 -11.40
CA LEU A 143 15.25 -7.04 -11.95
C LEU A 143 15.87 -6.16 -10.85
N MET A 144 15.25 -6.13 -9.66
CA MET A 144 15.81 -5.47 -8.50
C MET A 144 16.94 -6.27 -7.85
N ASP A 145 16.84 -7.60 -7.80
CA ASP A 145 17.92 -8.46 -7.29
C ASP A 145 19.19 -8.32 -8.13
N TRP A 146 19.03 -8.19 -9.45
CA TRP A 146 20.12 -7.90 -10.39
C TRP A 146 20.71 -6.51 -10.19
N LEU A 147 19.88 -5.47 -9.99
CA LEU A 147 20.36 -4.11 -9.67
C LEU A 147 21.12 -4.04 -8.35
N GLU A 148 20.67 -4.80 -7.34
CA GLU A 148 21.35 -4.91 -6.05
C GLU A 148 22.68 -5.67 -6.19
N ALA A 149 22.72 -6.74 -6.98
CA ALA A 149 23.93 -7.50 -7.27
C ALA A 149 24.93 -6.76 -8.17
N ALA A 150 24.45 -5.90 -9.07
CA ALA A 150 25.29 -5.09 -9.97
C ALA A 150 25.90 -3.87 -9.30
N ARG A 151 25.46 -3.50 -8.09
CA ARG A 151 26.07 -2.41 -7.33
C ARG A 151 27.38 -2.93 -6.73
N PRO A 152 28.55 -2.30 -7.02
CA PRO A 152 29.78 -2.70 -6.36
C PRO A 152 29.57 -2.58 -4.85
N ALA A 153 30.01 -3.61 -4.11
CA ALA A 153 29.99 -3.61 -2.65
C ALA A 153 30.79 -2.40 -2.15
N ILE A 154 30.08 -1.30 -1.87
CA ILE A 154 30.61 -0.16 -1.14
C ILE A 154 30.66 -0.62 0.32
N SER A 155 31.70 -1.40 0.63
CA SER A 155 32.10 -1.83 1.96
C SER A 155 32.69 -0.63 2.69
N TRP A 156 31.85 0.19 3.30
CA TRP A 156 32.31 1.34 4.11
C TRP A 156 31.71 1.43 5.51
N PHE A 157 31.07 0.38 6.02
CA PHE A 157 30.72 0.31 7.44
C PHE A 157 30.94 -1.12 7.97
N ALA A 158 32.21 -1.38 8.32
CA ALA A 158 32.58 -2.26 9.42
C ALA A 158 32.75 -1.38 10.68
#